data_AF-A0A4U5WNF0-F1
#
_entry.id   AF-A0A4U5WNF0-F1
#
_cell.length_a   1.000
_cell.length_b   1.000
_cell.length_c   1.000
_cell.angle_alpha   90.00
_cell.angle_beta   90.00
_cell.angle_gamma   90.00
#
_symmetry.space_group_name_H-M   'P 1'
#
loop_
_entity.id
_entity.type
_entity.pdbx_description
1 polymer ?
#
loop_
_entity_poly.entity_id
_entity_poly.type
_entity_poly.pdbx_seq_one_letter_code
_entity_poly.pdbx_strand_id
1 'polypeptide(L)'
;MKTCSRCKREKPYEAFGVARSKKDGYKSRCKQCEKEVRELPENKAKKAAQDKAYREANPDKVKECKKRWNESERKKEYQREWQRANADRRKAYDTKYLVENRAAVLERQRLIQHTRRSTYREGDMPNGSWSALLRVYEKCLKCGATEDLQLDHVLPLAKGGRHELANAQVLCGDCNNRKNDKYVDYRDPAKGILVDTKTT
;
A
#
# COMPACT_ATOMS: atom_id res chain seq x y z
N MET A 1 28.89 -13.36 44.24
CA MET A 1 28.38 -14.69 43.87
C MET A 1 26.99 -14.88 44.45
N LYS A 2 26.14 -15.71 43.83
CA LYS A 2 24.76 -16.00 44.28
C LYS A 2 24.38 -17.44 43.96
N THR A 3 23.69 -18.10 44.88
CA THR A 3 23.21 -19.48 44.69
C THR A 3 21.84 -19.52 44.03
N CYS A 4 21.72 -20.32 42.97
CA CYS A 4 20.44 -20.54 42.29
C CYS A 4 19.51 -21.42 43.11
N SER A 5 18.30 -20.94 43.42
CA SER A 5 17.31 -21.69 44.19
C SER A 5 16.80 -22.97 43.52
N ARG A 6 16.93 -23.13 42.20
CA ARG A 6 16.50 -24.32 41.44
C ARG A 6 17.63 -25.35 41.28
N CYS A 7 18.71 -24.99 40.59
CA CYS A 7 19.82 -25.92 40.33
C CYS A 7 20.87 -25.97 41.45
N LYS A 8 20.72 -25.15 42.51
CA LYS A 8 21.56 -25.09 43.71
C LYS A 8 23.05 -24.77 43.47
N ARG A 9 23.43 -24.43 42.24
CA ARG A 9 24.79 -24.00 41.90
C ARG A 9 25.02 -22.52 42.25
N GLU A 10 26.21 -22.22 42.74
CA GLU A 10 26.70 -20.86 42.91
C GLU A 10 27.16 -20.29 41.56
N LYS A 11 26.73 -19.07 41.24
CA LYS A 11 26.98 -18.41 39.96
C LYS A 11 27.23 -16.92 40.18
N PRO A 12 27.91 -16.23 39.23
CA PRO A 12 28.04 -14.78 39.28
C PRO A 12 26.68 -14.10 39.07
N TYR A 13 26.52 -12.85 39.52
CA TYR A 13 25.21 -12.16 39.55
C TYR A 13 24.62 -11.95 38.15
N GLU A 14 25.45 -11.81 37.12
CA GLU A 14 25.11 -11.66 35.71
C GLU A 14 24.37 -12.88 35.15
N ALA A 15 24.53 -14.05 35.79
CA ALA A 15 23.80 -15.27 35.46
C ALA A 15 22.33 -15.21 35.93
N PHE A 16 21.93 -14.17 36.66
CA PHE A 16 20.57 -13.98 37.17
C PHE A 16 19.89 -12.80 36.46
N GLY A 17 18.57 -12.87 36.32
CA GLY A 17 17.80 -11.73 35.82
C GLY A 17 17.69 -10.65 36.89
N VAL A 18 17.61 -9.38 36.48
CA VAL A 18 17.37 -8.26 37.40
C VAL A 18 15.96 -8.37 37.98
N ALA A 19 15.83 -8.15 39.29
CA ALA A 19 14.58 -8.07 40.02
C ALA A 19 14.65 -6.91 41.01
N ARG A 20 14.20 -5.72 40.57
CA ARG A 20 14.25 -4.47 41.36
C ARG A 20 13.51 -4.53 42.69
N SER A 21 12.60 -5.49 42.85
CA SER A 21 11.86 -5.73 44.09
C SER A 21 12.62 -6.57 45.14
N LYS A 22 13.80 -7.10 44.81
CA LYS A 22 14.62 -7.91 45.73
C LYS A 22 15.73 -7.05 46.33
N LYS A 23 16.10 -7.34 47.59
CA LYS A 23 17.13 -6.59 48.34
C LYS A 23 18.47 -6.53 47.61
N ASP A 24 18.86 -7.62 46.96
CA ASP A 24 20.10 -7.72 46.20
C ASP A 24 19.93 -7.31 44.72
N GLY A 25 18.72 -6.98 44.28
CA GLY A 25 18.41 -6.59 42.90
C GLY A 25 18.34 -7.74 41.89
N TYR A 26 18.45 -9.01 42.29
CA TYR A 26 18.51 -10.15 41.38
C TYR A 26 17.48 -11.25 41.68
N LYS A 27 17.05 -11.97 40.64
CA LYS A 27 16.16 -13.12 40.75
C LYS A 27 16.82 -14.24 41.55
N SER A 28 16.01 -15.07 42.23
CA SER A 28 16.49 -16.22 42.99
C SER A 28 16.89 -17.42 42.11
N ARG A 29 16.45 -17.48 40.85
CA ARG A 29 16.83 -18.52 39.88
C ARG A 29 17.69 -17.92 38.77
N CYS A 30 18.67 -18.68 38.30
CA CYS A 30 19.52 -18.24 37.19
C CYS A 30 18.74 -18.22 35.87
N LYS A 31 19.22 -17.42 34.90
CA LYS A 31 18.60 -17.21 33.57
C LYS A 31 18.31 -18.53 32.84
N GLN A 32 19.22 -19.51 32.94
CA GLN A 32 19.04 -20.83 32.35
C GLN A 32 17.86 -21.56 32.98
N CYS A 33 17.82 -21.65 34.31
CA CYS A 33 16.73 -22.29 35.03
C CYS A 33 15.38 -21.60 34.79
N GLU A 34 15.36 -20.27 34.66
CA GLU A 34 14.17 -19.51 34.28
C GLU A 34 13.72 -19.82 32.85
N LYS A 35 14.67 -19.89 31.90
CA LYS A 35 14.38 -20.29 30.51
C LYS A 35 13.77 -21.67 30.47
N GLU A 36 14.41 -22.67 31.07
CA GLU A 36 13.89 -24.04 31.11
C GLU A 36 12.46 -24.10 31.65
N VAL A 37 12.17 -23.45 32.78
CA VAL A 37 10.79 -23.39 33.30
C VAL A 37 9.84 -22.74 32.30
N ARG A 38 10.22 -21.60 31.71
CA ARG A 38 9.39 -20.90 30.73
C ARG A 38 9.12 -21.73 29.48
N GLU A 39 10.08 -22.55 29.07
CA GLU A 39 9.95 -23.39 27.87
C GLU A 39 9.14 -24.68 28.11
N LEU A 40 8.82 -25.03 29.37
CA LEU A 40 7.97 -26.19 29.68
C LEU A 40 6.61 -26.08 28.96
N PRO A 41 6.08 -27.18 28.39
CA PRO A 41 4.84 -27.17 27.60
C PRO A 41 3.65 -26.53 28.33
N GLU A 42 3.46 -26.83 29.61
CA GLU A 42 2.37 -26.30 30.44
C GLU A 42 2.48 -24.78 30.64
N ASN A 43 3.70 -24.24 30.75
CA ASN A 43 3.93 -22.81 30.89
C ASN A 43 3.76 -22.08 29.56
N LYS A 44 4.17 -22.69 28.45
CA LYS A 44 3.88 -22.18 27.10
C LYS A 44 2.39 -22.15 26.83
N ALA A 45 1.69 -23.24 27.15
CA ALA A 45 0.24 -23.35 27.00
C ALA A 45 -0.48 -22.30 27.85
N LYS A 46 -0.08 -22.14 29.12
CA LYS A 46 -0.61 -21.11 30.01
C LYS A 46 -0.39 -19.71 29.45
N LYS A 47 0.81 -19.39 28.96
CA LYS A 47 1.11 -18.09 28.36
C LYS A 47 0.30 -17.85 27.09
N ALA A 48 0.18 -18.85 26.21
CA ALA A 48 -0.62 -18.76 25.00
C ALA A 48 -2.10 -18.52 25.31
N ALA A 49 -2.65 -19.23 26.31
CA ALA A 49 -4.02 -19.04 26.78
C ALA A 49 -4.24 -17.62 27.35
N GLN A 50 -3.29 -17.12 28.16
CA GLN A 50 -3.32 -15.74 28.67
C GLN A 50 -3.26 -14.70 27.54
N ASP A 51 -2.37 -14.89 26.56
CA ASP A 51 -2.24 -13.97 25.43
C ASP A 51 -3.48 -13.99 24.53
N LYS A 52 -4.11 -15.17 24.36
CA LYS A 52 -5.38 -15.30 23.65
C LYS A 52 -6.49 -14.54 24.40
N ALA A 53 -6.67 -14.80 25.69
CA ALA A 53 -7.65 -14.12 26.52
C ALA A 53 -7.43 -12.60 26.53
N TYR A 54 -6.18 -12.14 26.58
CA TYR A 54 -5.86 -10.71 26.47
C TYR A 54 -6.29 -10.12 25.14
N ARG A 55 -6.01 -10.79 24.01
CA ARG A 55 -6.41 -10.31 22.68
C ARG A 55 -7.93 -10.25 22.51
N GLU A 56 -8.64 -11.23 23.05
CA GLU A 56 -10.10 -11.30 23.01
C GLU A 56 -10.75 -10.24 23.92
N ALA A 57 -10.19 -9.99 25.10
CA ALA A 57 -10.69 -8.97 26.02
C ALA A 57 -10.27 -7.54 25.64
N ASN A 58 -9.27 -7.36 24.76
CA ASN A 58 -8.71 -6.06 24.40
C ASN A 58 -8.54 -5.89 22.87
N PRO A 59 -9.58 -6.13 22.04
CA PRO A 59 -9.45 -6.11 20.59
C PRO A 59 -9.01 -4.74 20.06
N ASP A 60 -9.53 -3.66 20.64
CA ASP A 60 -9.21 -2.29 20.22
C ASP A 60 -7.76 -1.92 20.55
N LYS A 61 -7.27 -2.24 21.75
CA LYS A 61 -5.86 -2.01 22.11
C LYS A 61 -4.92 -2.81 21.22
N VAL A 62 -5.27 -4.06 20.89
CA VAL A 62 -4.47 -4.89 19.98
C VAL A 62 -4.46 -4.28 18.58
N LYS A 63 -5.62 -3.84 18.08
CA LYS A 63 -5.75 -3.17 16.79
C LYS A 63 -4.94 -1.87 16.74
N GLU A 64 -5.01 -1.06 17.78
CA GLU A 64 -4.25 0.19 17.91
C GLU A 64 -2.75 -0.05 17.96
N CYS A 65 -2.27 -0.98 18.80
CA CYS A 65 -0.86 -1.36 18.84
C CYS A 65 -0.37 -1.87 17.48
N LYS A 66 -1.18 -2.69 16.79
CA LYS A 66 -0.85 -3.19 15.45
C LYS A 66 -0.81 -2.07 14.42
N LYS A 67 -1.77 -1.14 14.47
CA LYS A 67 -1.79 0.06 13.63
C LYS A 67 -0.53 0.90 13.85
N ARG A 68 -0.23 1.26 15.10
CA ARG A 68 0.97 2.02 15.46
C ARG A 68 2.25 1.35 14.99
N TRP A 69 2.36 0.03 15.13
CA TRP A 69 3.53 -0.71 14.61
C TRP A 69 3.61 -0.66 13.09
N ASN A 70 2.50 -0.90 12.38
CA ASN A 70 2.46 -0.88 10.92
C ASN A 70 2.77 0.51 10.34
N GLU A 71 2.34 1.57 11.03
CA GLU A 71 2.55 2.95 10.64
C GLU A 71 3.91 3.50 11.09
N SER A 72 4.61 2.80 11.99
CA SER A 72 5.90 3.25 12.50
C SER A 72 6.96 3.31 11.40
N GLU A 73 7.77 4.37 11.42
CA GLU A 73 8.89 4.53 10.48
C GLU A 73 9.85 3.35 10.56
N ARG A 74 10.08 2.82 11.77
CA ARG A 74 10.87 1.60 12.00
C ARG A 74 10.37 0.41 11.18
N LYS A 75 9.05 0.21 11.08
CA LYS A 75 8.48 -0.89 10.28
C LYS A 75 8.62 -0.62 8.78
N LYS A 76 8.41 0.61 8.35
CA LYS A 76 8.56 1.02 6.94
C LYS A 76 10.01 0.88 6.48
N GLU A 77 10.98 1.31 7.29
CA GLU A 77 12.41 1.17 7.03
C GLU A 77 12.81 -0.30 6.91
N TYR A 78 12.45 -1.12 7.91
CA TYR A 78 12.64 -2.57 7.84
C TYR A 78 12.04 -3.19 6.57
N GLN A 79 10.85 -2.76 6.14
CA GLN A 79 10.24 -3.24 4.91
C GLN A 79 11.03 -2.82 3.66
N ARG A 80 11.51 -1.57 3.60
CA ARG A 80 12.33 -1.08 2.48
C ARG A 80 13.65 -1.84 2.39
N GLU A 81 14.34 -2.02 3.51
CA GLU A 81 15.58 -2.81 3.57
C GLU A 81 15.34 -4.25 3.14
N TRP A 82 14.29 -4.88 3.68
CA TRP A 82 13.92 -6.24 3.30
C TRP A 82 13.61 -6.35 1.80
N GLN A 83 12.86 -5.39 1.24
CA GLN A 83 12.56 -5.36 -0.20
C GLN A 83 13.82 -5.20 -1.05
N ARG A 84 14.77 -4.34 -0.65
CA ARG A 84 16.07 -4.18 -1.33
C ARG A 84 16.88 -5.46 -1.27
N ALA A 85 17.05 -6.01 -0.07
CA ALA A 85 17.83 -7.23 0.15
C ALA A 85 17.22 -8.49 -0.49
N ASN A 86 15.91 -8.49 -0.78
CA ASN A 86 15.19 -9.63 -1.36
C ASN A 86 14.61 -9.32 -2.76
N ALA A 87 15.08 -8.27 -3.44
CA ALA A 87 14.53 -7.85 -4.73
C ALA A 87 14.58 -8.96 -5.78
N ASP A 88 15.75 -9.61 -5.92
CA ASP A 88 15.94 -10.70 -6.88
C ASP A 88 15.10 -11.93 -6.53
N ARG A 89 15.03 -12.28 -5.24
CA ARG A 89 14.21 -13.39 -4.75
C ARG A 89 12.73 -13.16 -5.03
N ARG A 90 12.26 -11.93 -4.84
CA ARG A 90 10.87 -11.54 -5.16
C ARG A 90 10.61 -11.61 -6.66
N LYS A 91 11.51 -11.06 -7.47
CA LYS A 91 11.37 -11.10 -8.93
C LYS A 91 11.34 -12.53 -9.46
N ALA A 92 12.21 -13.41 -8.93
CA ALA A 92 12.21 -14.82 -9.27
C ALA A 92 10.89 -15.51 -8.85
N TYR A 93 10.39 -15.22 -7.65
CA TYR A 93 9.10 -15.73 -7.18
C TYR A 93 7.93 -15.25 -8.04
N ASP A 94 7.85 -13.95 -8.33
CA ASP A 94 6.79 -13.35 -9.15
C ASP A 94 6.82 -13.94 -10.57
N THR A 95 8.02 -14.10 -11.14
CA THR A 95 8.20 -14.73 -12.46
C THR A 95 7.69 -16.17 -12.45
N LYS A 96 8.11 -16.97 -11.45
CA LYS A 96 7.65 -18.35 -11.28
C LYS A 96 6.12 -18.41 -11.13
N TYR A 97 5.56 -17.58 -10.26
CA TYR A 97 4.12 -17.50 -10.04
C TYR A 97 3.36 -17.18 -11.34
N LEU A 98 3.82 -16.21 -12.12
CA LEU A 98 3.20 -15.81 -13.39
C LEU A 98 3.21 -16.95 -14.42
N VAL A 99 4.31 -17.70 -14.51
CA VAL A 99 4.43 -18.84 -15.42
C VAL A 99 3.51 -19.98 -14.99
N GLU A 100 3.57 -20.36 -13.71
CA GLU A 100 2.78 -21.47 -13.15
C GLU A 100 1.28 -21.17 -13.12
N ASN A 101 0.89 -19.89 -12.96
CA ASN A 101 -0.51 -19.47 -12.83
C ASN A 101 -0.97 -18.66 -14.04
N ARG A 102 -0.33 -18.82 -15.20
CA ARG A 102 -0.56 -17.98 -16.40
C ARG A 102 -2.03 -17.89 -16.79
N ALA A 103 -2.72 -19.03 -16.83
CA ALA A 103 -4.14 -19.08 -17.18
C ALA A 103 -5.02 -18.29 -16.18
N ALA A 104 -4.80 -18.49 -14.89
CA ALA A 104 -5.55 -17.78 -13.84
C ALA A 104 -5.27 -16.27 -13.84
N VAL A 105 -4.02 -15.86 -14.10
CA VAL A 105 -3.65 -14.45 -14.24
C VAL A 105 -4.35 -13.81 -15.44
N LEU A 106 -4.35 -14.49 -16.59
CA LEU A 106 -5.02 -14.01 -17.80
C LEU A 106 -6.54 -13.94 -17.60
N GLU A 107 -7.13 -14.92 -16.94
CA GLU A 107 -8.57 -14.93 -16.65
C GLU A 107 -8.95 -13.77 -15.71
N ARG A 108 -8.17 -13.56 -14.65
CA ARG A 108 -8.34 -12.38 -13.78
C ARG A 108 -8.25 -11.08 -14.57
N GLN A 109 -7.30 -10.97 -15.50
CA GLN A 109 -7.19 -9.79 -16.36
C GLN A 109 -8.42 -9.63 -17.26
N ARG A 110 -8.93 -10.71 -17.85
CA ARG A 110 -10.17 -10.67 -18.64
C ARG A 110 -11.35 -10.20 -17.80
N LEU A 111 -11.54 -10.73 -16.59
CA LEU A 111 -12.61 -10.31 -15.68
C LEU A 111 -12.51 -8.83 -15.29
N ILE A 112 -11.29 -8.34 -15.03
CA ILE A 112 -11.06 -6.91 -14.75
C ILE A 112 -11.47 -6.08 -15.98
N GLN A 113 -11.08 -6.49 -17.17
CA GLN A 113 -11.44 -5.77 -18.39
C GLN A 113 -12.94 -5.85 -18.69
N HIS A 114 -13.56 -7.01 -18.47
CA HIS A 114 -15.00 -7.18 -18.60
C HIS A 114 -15.76 -6.28 -17.62
N THR A 115 -15.33 -6.25 -16.35
CA THR A 115 -15.92 -5.37 -15.33
C THR A 115 -15.81 -3.92 -15.75
N ARG A 116 -14.62 -3.48 -16.19
CA ARG A 116 -14.39 -2.12 -16.70
C ARG A 116 -15.31 -1.78 -17.88
N ARG A 117 -15.47 -2.70 -18.83
CA ARG A 117 -16.39 -2.54 -19.97
C ARG A 117 -17.85 -2.48 -19.53
N SER A 118 -18.27 -3.33 -18.59
CA SER A 118 -19.65 -3.34 -18.09
C SER A 118 -20.02 -2.07 -17.32
N THR A 119 -19.02 -1.41 -16.71
CA THR A 119 -19.19 -0.14 -16.02
C THR A 119 -19.02 1.08 -16.93
N TYR A 120 -18.61 0.88 -18.19
CA TYR A 120 -18.43 1.95 -19.17
C TYR A 120 -19.78 2.54 -19.55
N ARG A 121 -19.85 3.88 -19.61
CA ARG A 121 -21.04 4.62 -20.03
C ARG A 121 -20.79 5.27 -21.38
N GLU A 122 -21.85 5.47 -22.14
CA GLU A 122 -21.78 6.23 -23.38
C GLU A 122 -21.21 7.63 -23.12
N GLY A 123 -20.15 7.98 -23.85
CA GLY A 123 -19.39 9.22 -23.68
C GLY A 123 -18.11 9.07 -22.85
N ASP A 124 -18.00 8.07 -21.97
CA ASP A 124 -16.77 7.83 -21.17
C ASP A 124 -15.55 7.77 -22.10
N MET A 125 -14.39 8.20 -21.62
CA MET A 125 -13.19 8.24 -22.45
C MET A 125 -12.61 6.84 -22.67
N PRO A 126 -12.48 6.35 -23.91
CA PRO A 126 -11.80 5.09 -24.19
C PRO A 126 -10.33 5.08 -23.72
N ASN A 127 -9.81 3.87 -23.47
CA ASN A 127 -8.36 3.70 -23.28
C ASN A 127 -7.62 4.09 -24.56
N GLY A 128 -6.61 4.96 -24.45
CA GLY A 128 -5.82 5.43 -25.60
C GLY A 128 -6.36 6.68 -26.30
N SER A 129 -7.50 7.23 -25.83
CA SER A 129 -8.09 8.48 -26.36
C SER A 129 -7.17 9.69 -26.32
N TRP A 130 -6.16 9.69 -25.45
CA TRP A 130 -5.14 10.72 -25.40
C TRP A 130 -4.44 10.90 -26.76
N SER A 131 -4.09 9.81 -27.43
CA SER A 131 -3.44 9.87 -28.74
C SER A 131 -4.36 10.45 -29.82
N ALA A 132 -5.68 10.20 -29.73
CA ALA A 132 -6.65 10.79 -30.64
C ALA A 132 -6.80 12.30 -30.40
N LEU A 133 -6.88 12.73 -29.13
CA LEU A 133 -6.91 14.15 -28.75
C LEU A 133 -5.67 14.90 -29.25
N LEU A 134 -4.49 14.31 -29.11
CA LEU A 134 -3.25 14.90 -29.58
C LEU A 134 -3.18 15.03 -31.11
N ARG A 135 -3.74 14.09 -31.87
CA ARG A 135 -3.80 14.19 -33.34
C ARG A 135 -4.69 15.33 -33.85
N VAL A 136 -5.67 15.75 -33.04
CA VAL A 136 -6.64 16.78 -33.43
C VAL A 136 -6.17 18.16 -33.01
N TYR A 137 -5.65 18.28 -31.79
CA TYR A 137 -5.28 19.57 -31.23
C TYR A 137 -3.81 19.90 -31.39
N GLU A 138 -2.90 18.92 -31.31
CA GLU A 138 -1.44 19.00 -31.49
C GLU A 138 -0.67 19.99 -30.57
N LYS A 139 -1.37 20.89 -29.89
CA LYS A 139 -0.85 21.94 -29.03
C LYS A 139 -1.83 22.30 -27.93
N CYS A 140 -1.34 23.02 -26.93
CA CYS A 140 -2.13 23.62 -25.88
C CYS A 140 -3.14 24.59 -26.49
N LEU A 141 -4.43 24.36 -26.21
CA LEU A 141 -5.50 25.16 -26.78
C LEU A 141 -5.55 26.59 -26.26
N LYS A 142 -4.91 26.85 -25.11
CA LYS A 142 -4.87 28.19 -24.50
C LYS A 142 -3.68 29.03 -24.98
N CYS A 143 -2.47 28.47 -25.00
CA CYS A 143 -1.24 29.23 -25.28
C CYS A 143 -0.47 28.77 -26.53
N GLY A 144 -0.86 27.65 -27.14
CA GLY A 144 -0.20 27.12 -28.33
C GLY A 144 1.10 26.33 -28.09
N ALA A 145 1.52 26.13 -26.84
CA ALA A 145 2.68 25.29 -26.53
C ALA A 145 2.50 23.86 -27.07
N THR A 146 3.56 23.24 -27.59
CA THR A 146 3.55 21.87 -28.16
C THR A 146 4.18 20.84 -27.24
N GLU A 147 4.72 21.27 -26.10
CA GLU A 147 5.38 20.44 -25.10
C GLU A 147 4.59 20.41 -23.79
N ASP A 148 4.89 19.42 -22.94
CA ASP A 148 4.21 19.19 -21.65
C ASP A 148 2.67 19.21 -21.78
N LEU A 149 2.17 18.59 -22.85
CA LEU A 149 0.73 18.51 -23.10
C LEU A 149 0.09 17.50 -22.14
N GLN A 150 -1.02 17.92 -21.57
CA GLN A 150 -1.79 17.21 -20.56
C GLN A 150 -3.27 17.17 -20.96
N LEU A 151 -3.92 16.11 -20.53
CA LEU A 151 -5.37 15.99 -20.59
C LEU A 151 -5.99 16.85 -19.49
N ASP A 152 -6.79 17.83 -19.87
CA ASP A 152 -7.60 18.65 -18.95
C ASP A 152 -9.09 18.40 -19.18
N HIS A 153 -9.88 18.61 -18.12
CA HIS A 153 -11.34 18.51 -18.15
C HIS A 153 -11.96 19.90 -18.20
N VAL A 154 -12.77 20.20 -19.21
CA VAL A 154 -13.47 21.48 -19.38
C VAL A 154 -14.26 21.82 -18.11
N LEU A 155 -15.19 20.94 -17.71
CA LEU A 155 -15.79 20.90 -16.37
C LEU A 155 -14.94 19.97 -15.49
N PRO A 156 -14.30 20.46 -14.41
CA PRO A 156 -13.47 19.62 -13.56
C PRO A 156 -14.22 18.46 -12.92
N LEU A 157 -13.55 17.32 -12.77
CA LEU A 157 -14.14 16.11 -12.15
C LEU A 157 -14.67 16.39 -10.73
N ALA A 158 -13.96 17.21 -9.96
CA ALA A 158 -14.37 17.60 -8.60
C ALA A 158 -15.68 18.42 -8.56
N LYS A 159 -16.10 19.01 -9.68
CA LYS A 159 -17.35 19.78 -9.83
C LYS A 159 -18.42 19.01 -10.63
N GLY A 160 -18.28 17.69 -10.74
CA GLY A 160 -19.25 16.82 -11.42
C GLY A 160 -18.99 16.62 -12.91
N GLY A 161 -17.85 17.10 -13.43
CA GLY A 161 -17.42 16.75 -14.78
C GLY A 161 -17.18 15.25 -14.90
N ARG A 162 -17.52 14.68 -16.06
CA ARG A 162 -17.25 13.27 -16.36
C ARG A 162 -15.91 13.10 -17.06
N HIS A 163 -15.32 11.92 -16.93
CA HIS A 163 -14.11 11.56 -17.66
C HIS A 163 -14.47 11.08 -19.07
N GLU A 164 -14.90 12.02 -19.91
CA GLU A 164 -15.42 11.79 -21.27
C GLU A 164 -14.68 12.59 -22.33
N LEU A 165 -14.68 12.12 -23.58
CA LEU A 165 -14.10 12.84 -24.72
C LEU A 165 -14.73 14.24 -24.88
N ALA A 166 -16.05 14.33 -24.69
CA ALA A 166 -16.80 15.57 -24.78
C ALA A 166 -16.47 16.59 -23.67
N ASN A 167 -15.81 16.15 -22.59
CA ASN A 167 -15.33 17.01 -21.50
C ASN A 167 -13.80 17.17 -21.52
N ALA A 168 -13.11 16.60 -22.52
CA ALA A 168 -11.67 16.63 -22.60
C ALA A 168 -11.15 17.78 -23.48
N GLN A 169 -10.04 18.38 -23.08
CA GLN A 169 -9.28 19.35 -23.86
C GLN A 169 -7.77 19.17 -23.63
N VAL A 170 -6.94 19.74 -24.50
CA VAL A 170 -5.46 19.65 -24.42
C VAL A 170 -4.89 20.97 -23.94
N LEU A 171 -4.18 20.95 -22.81
CA LEU A 171 -3.46 22.10 -22.23
C LEU A 171 -2.03 21.71 -21.87
N CYS A 172 -1.10 22.66 -21.85
CA CYS A 172 0.20 22.43 -21.22
C CYS A 172 0.08 22.46 -19.68
N GLY A 173 1.08 21.92 -18.95
CA GLY A 173 1.06 21.88 -17.49
C GLY A 173 0.86 23.25 -16.82
N ASP A 174 1.50 24.31 -17.32
CA ASP A 174 1.32 25.66 -16.81
C ASP A 174 -0.11 26.18 -16.97
N CYS A 175 -0.70 25.94 -18.14
CA CYS A 175 -2.07 26.37 -18.43
C CYS A 175 -3.10 25.56 -17.64
N ASN A 176 -2.88 24.24 -17.52
CA ASN A 176 -3.70 23.34 -16.74
C ASN A 176 -3.70 23.74 -15.25
N ASN A 177 -2.52 23.95 -14.67
CA ASN A 177 -2.36 24.42 -13.29
C ASN A 177 -3.02 25.78 -13.04
N ARG A 178 -2.93 26.71 -14.01
CA ARG A 178 -3.57 28.03 -13.90
C ARG A 178 -5.10 27.96 -14.02
N LYS A 179 -5.62 27.02 -14.82
CA LYS A 179 -7.06 26.75 -14.92
C LYS A 179 -7.59 26.17 -13.61
N ASN A 180 -6.88 25.20 -13.03
CA ASN A 180 -7.25 24.54 -11.78
C ASN A 180 -8.70 24.01 -11.88
N ASP A 181 -9.54 24.31 -10.89
CA ASP A 181 -10.93 23.89 -10.77
C ASP A 181 -11.93 24.81 -11.50
N LYS A 182 -11.46 25.70 -12.38
CA LYS A 182 -12.34 26.57 -13.16
C LYS A 182 -12.97 25.80 -14.31
N TYR A 183 -14.25 26.04 -14.54
CA TYR A 183 -14.95 25.58 -15.74
C TYR A 183 -14.61 26.53 -16.89
N VAL A 184 -13.76 26.07 -17.82
CA VAL A 184 -13.33 26.86 -18.99
C VAL A 184 -13.14 25.94 -20.19
N ASP A 185 -13.69 26.33 -21.33
CA ASP A 185 -13.55 25.62 -22.61
C ASP A 185 -12.65 26.42 -23.56
N TYR A 186 -11.47 25.87 -23.88
CA TYR A 186 -10.54 26.43 -24.86
C TYR A 186 -10.66 25.77 -26.24
N ARG A 187 -11.60 24.84 -26.43
CA ARG A 187 -11.76 24.13 -27.70
C ARG A 187 -12.41 25.03 -28.74
N ASP A 188 -11.99 24.84 -29.98
CA ASP A 188 -12.57 25.51 -31.13
C ASP A 188 -13.88 24.82 -31.54
N PRO A 189 -15.04 25.50 -31.49
CA PRO A 189 -16.32 24.94 -31.93
C PRO A 189 -16.30 24.46 -33.40
N ALA A 190 -15.48 25.07 -34.25
CA ALA A 190 -15.38 24.72 -35.67
C ALA A 190 -14.62 23.41 -35.92
N LYS A 191 -13.78 22.97 -34.97
CA LYS A 191 -13.07 21.68 -35.05
C LYS A 191 -13.92 20.50 -34.57
N GLY A 192 -15.16 20.76 -34.14
CA GLY A 192 -16.08 19.77 -33.61
C GLY A 192 -15.73 19.31 -32.19
N ILE A 193 -16.75 18.87 -31.45
CA ILE A 193 -16.54 18.13 -30.20
C ILE A 193 -16.14 16.71 -30.61
N LEU A 194 -15.01 16.22 -30.09
CA LEU A 194 -14.65 14.81 -30.26
C LEU A 194 -15.69 13.95 -29.54
N VAL A 195 -16.52 13.30 -30.35
CA VAL A 195 -17.49 12.30 -29.91
C VAL A 195 -16.90 10.92 -30.13
N ASP A 196 -17.30 9.96 -29.31
CA ASP A 196 -16.88 8.57 -29.40
C ASP A 196 -17.42 7.97 -30.70
N THR A 197 -16.67 8.07 -31.80
CA THR A 197 -17.00 7.38 -33.04
C THR A 197 -16.66 5.91 -32.80
N LYS A 198 -17.65 5.13 -32.34
CA LYS A 198 -17.57 3.67 -32.30
C LYS A 198 -16.95 3.20 -33.62
N THR A 199 -15.74 2.65 -33.56
CA THR A 199 -15.19 1.86 -34.64
C THR A 199 -16.14 0.67 -34.81
N THR A 200 -16.99 0.73 -35.83
CA THR A 200 -17.79 -0.40 -36.34
C THR A 200 -16.92 -1.60 -36.64
#